data_AF-A0AAU6EDA7-F1
#
_entry.id   AF-A0AAU6EDA7-F1
#
_cell.length_a   1.000
_cell.length_b   1.000
_cell.length_c   1.000
_cell.angle_alpha   90.00
_cell.angle_beta   90.00
_cell.angle_gamma   90.00
#
_symmetry.space_group_name_H-M   'P 1'
#
loop_
_entity.id
_entity.type
_entity.pdbx_description
1 polymer ?
#
loop_
_entity_poly.entity_id
_entity_poly.type
_entity_poly.pdbx_seq_one_letter_code
_entity_poly.pdbx_strand_id
1 'polypeptide(L)'
;MILSPAGHHRGLPPGRRVFDGTHIVATLDDPMDRTWCEVADVLVGPRIYWNVPQSDISGLLDRYPGCEVAVGGHEAGGGLLAGLRDGWLAAITEVGGLPGGSDPWPAVYGSFLYGWRTAGMPFESLATASVIVGRYADSSAVRIGTLEVAGRTQVRPTHLRTYDTGGMSA
;
A
#
# COMPACT_ATOMS: atom_id res chain seq x y z
N MET A 1 -1.96 -43.49 -31.84
CA MET A 1 -1.36 -42.18 -31.53
C MET A 1 -2.14 -41.61 -30.36
N ILE A 2 -1.65 -41.80 -29.13
CA ILE A 2 -2.33 -41.35 -27.92
C ILE A 2 -1.75 -39.98 -27.58
N LEU A 3 -2.58 -38.93 -27.67
CA LEU A 3 -2.23 -37.59 -27.25
C LEU A 3 -1.92 -37.61 -25.75
N SER A 4 -0.70 -37.25 -25.38
CA SER A 4 -0.34 -37.04 -23.97
C SER A 4 -1.18 -35.90 -23.41
N PRO A 5 -1.75 -36.03 -22.20
CA PRO A 5 -2.50 -34.94 -21.59
C PRO A 5 -1.55 -33.77 -21.37
N ALA A 6 -1.99 -32.57 -21.75
CA ALA A 6 -1.28 -31.32 -21.50
C ALA A 6 -0.81 -31.28 -20.04
N GLY A 7 0.51 -31.32 -19.87
CA GLY A 7 1.13 -31.23 -18.55
C GLY A 7 0.61 -29.99 -17.87
N HIS A 8 -0.05 -30.16 -16.74
CA HIS A 8 -0.35 -29.04 -15.86
C HIS A 8 1.00 -28.43 -15.53
N HIS A 9 1.24 -27.20 -15.98
CA HIS A 9 2.38 -26.43 -15.51
C HIS A 9 2.22 -26.32 -14.00
N ARG A 10 2.89 -27.19 -13.24
CA ARG A 10 3.09 -26.99 -11.81
C ARG A 10 3.89 -25.71 -11.72
N GLY A 11 3.19 -24.60 -11.46
CA GLY A 11 3.82 -23.35 -11.09
C GLY A 11 4.82 -23.63 -9.96
N LEU A 12 5.87 -22.82 -9.91
CA LEU A 12 6.78 -22.85 -8.77
C LEU A 12 5.96 -22.80 -7.47
N PRO A 13 6.36 -23.55 -6.43
CA PRO A 13 5.65 -23.48 -5.15
C PRO A 13 5.60 -22.01 -4.70
N PRO A 14 4.48 -21.59 -4.05
CA PRO A 14 4.42 -20.25 -3.50
C PRO A 14 5.63 -20.01 -2.60
N GLY A 15 6.15 -18.78 -2.64
CA GLY A 15 7.29 -18.38 -1.81
C GLY A 15 7.00 -18.52 -0.32
N ARG A 16 8.01 -18.24 0.50
CA ARG A 16 7.87 -18.25 1.96
C ARG A 16 6.91 -17.14 2.42
N ARG A 17 5.99 -17.46 3.34
CA ARG A 17 5.22 -16.45 4.08
C ARG A 17 6.17 -15.64 4.97
N VAL A 18 6.26 -14.34 4.71
CA VAL A 18 7.15 -13.42 5.44
C VAL A 18 6.44 -12.61 6.52
N PHE A 19 5.12 -12.45 6.42
CA PHE A 19 4.31 -11.70 7.37
C PHE A 19 2.90 -12.31 7.51
N ASP A 20 2.37 -12.27 8.72
CA ASP A 20 0.98 -12.58 9.10
C ASP A 20 0.70 -11.80 10.39
N GLY A 21 -0.38 -11.05 10.43
CA GLY A 21 -0.63 -10.11 11.53
C GLY A 21 -1.97 -9.40 11.44
N THR A 22 -2.27 -8.65 12.50
CA THR A 22 -3.43 -7.77 12.58
C THR A 22 -2.96 -6.34 12.80
N HIS A 23 -3.60 -5.41 12.13
CA HIS A 23 -3.33 -3.97 12.21
C HIS A 23 -4.63 -3.20 12.01
N ILE A 24 -4.66 -1.96 12.45
CA ILE A 24 -5.82 -1.08 12.35
C ILE A 24 -5.68 -0.23 11.08
N VAL A 25 -6.71 -0.27 10.24
CA VAL A 25 -6.86 0.60 9.08
C VAL A 25 -8.01 1.55 9.36
N ALA A 26 -7.80 2.85 9.18
CA ALA A 26 -8.83 3.87 9.34
C ALA A 26 -8.87 4.82 8.14
N THR A 27 -10.07 5.19 7.72
CA THR A 27 -10.31 6.13 6.63
C THR A 27 -10.59 7.52 7.18
N LEU A 28 -9.80 8.52 6.80
CA LEU A 28 -9.86 9.88 7.36
C LEU A 28 -11.23 10.55 7.20
N ASP A 29 -11.87 10.30 6.06
CA ASP A 29 -13.14 10.92 5.71
C ASP A 29 -14.35 10.05 6.09
N ASP A 30 -14.12 8.85 6.65
CA ASP A 30 -15.20 8.02 7.18
C ASP A 30 -15.52 8.44 8.63
N PRO A 31 -16.75 8.93 8.91
CA PRO A 31 -17.15 9.31 10.25
C PRO A 31 -17.03 8.17 11.28
N MET A 32 -17.14 6.91 10.86
CA MET A 32 -17.03 5.74 11.73
C MET A 32 -15.58 5.46 12.15
N ASP A 33 -14.62 5.87 11.33
CA ASP A 33 -13.20 5.62 11.56
C ASP A 33 -12.52 6.76 12.33
N ARG A 34 -13.21 7.88 12.55
CA ARG A 34 -12.64 9.08 13.22
C ARG A 34 -11.97 8.79 14.55
N THR A 35 -12.58 7.94 15.38
CA THR A 35 -12.01 7.56 16.69
C THR A 35 -10.82 6.62 16.57
N TRP A 36 -10.70 5.91 15.45
CA TRP A 36 -9.62 4.96 15.19
C TRP A 36 -8.42 5.61 14.54
N CYS A 37 -8.57 6.79 13.92
CA CYS A 37 -7.49 7.48 13.21
C CYS A 37 -6.24 7.74 14.07
N GLU A 38 -6.40 8.00 15.37
CA GLU A 38 -5.27 8.25 16.28
C GLU A 38 -4.43 7.00 16.58
N VAL A 39 -5.04 5.82 16.47
CA VAL A 39 -4.43 4.52 16.79
C VAL A 39 -4.27 3.62 15.56
N ALA A 40 -4.63 4.12 14.37
CA ALA A 40 -4.53 3.36 13.14
C ALA A 40 -3.07 3.21 12.72
N ASP A 41 -2.67 1.99 12.37
CA ASP A 41 -1.36 1.72 11.76
C ASP A 41 -1.33 2.22 10.30
N VAL A 42 -2.50 2.21 9.65
CA VAL A 42 -2.69 2.61 8.26
C VAL A 42 -3.82 3.64 8.16
N LEU A 43 -3.53 4.81 7.58
CA LEU A 43 -4.53 5.81 7.26
C LEU A 43 -4.83 5.84 5.77
N VAL A 44 -6.12 5.87 5.45
CA VAL A 44 -6.63 5.97 4.08
C VAL A 44 -7.29 7.32 3.87
N GLY A 45 -6.84 8.06 2.85
CA GLY A 45 -7.45 9.33 2.44
C GLY A 45 -8.10 9.22 1.07
N PRO A 46 -9.33 9.71 0.85
CA PRO A 46 -10.04 9.55 -0.43
C PRO A 46 -9.40 10.33 -1.57
N ARG A 47 -8.70 11.42 -1.23
CA ARG A 47 -7.64 12.03 -2.00
C ARG A 47 -6.71 12.60 -0.96
N ILE A 48 -5.57 11.97 -0.73
CA ILE A 48 -4.49 12.76 -0.14
C ILE A 48 -4.24 13.85 -1.18
N TYR A 49 -4.52 15.10 -0.85
CA TYR A 49 -4.55 16.20 -1.80
C TYR A 49 -3.13 16.40 -2.37
N TRP A 50 -2.81 15.78 -3.50
CA TRP A 50 -1.46 15.80 -4.08
C TRP A 50 -1.34 16.82 -5.20
N ASN A 51 -1.40 18.09 -4.80
CA ASN A 51 -0.63 19.16 -5.44
C ASN A 51 0.41 19.74 -4.46
N VAL A 52 0.71 19.03 -3.36
CA VAL A 52 1.39 19.60 -2.19
C VAL A 52 2.72 18.91 -1.90
N PRO A 53 3.77 19.64 -1.44
CA PRO A 53 5.07 19.07 -1.14
C PRO A 53 5.04 17.94 -0.10
N GLN A 54 6.15 17.20 0.00
CA GLN A 54 6.49 16.22 1.05
C GLN A 54 6.02 16.60 2.48
N SER A 55 5.92 17.90 2.77
CA SER A 55 5.43 18.46 4.03
C SER A 55 4.08 17.89 4.47
N ASP A 56 3.24 17.47 3.53
CA ASP A 56 1.83 17.18 3.83
C ASP A 56 1.59 15.74 4.29
N ILE A 57 2.29 14.74 3.74
CA ILE A 57 2.25 13.41 4.37
C ILE A 57 2.99 13.43 5.69
N SER A 58 4.15 14.10 5.74
CA SER A 58 4.94 14.16 6.96
C SER A 58 4.10 14.80 8.08
N GLY A 59 3.45 15.92 7.79
CA GLY A 59 2.49 16.56 8.70
C GLY A 59 1.27 15.70 9.04
N LEU A 60 0.76 14.88 8.11
CA LEU A 60 -0.32 13.93 8.38
C LEU A 60 0.13 12.83 9.36
N LEU A 61 1.31 12.25 9.13
CA LEU A 61 1.88 11.21 9.99
C LEU A 61 2.33 11.79 11.34
N ASP A 62 2.76 13.05 11.39
CA ASP A 62 3.04 13.76 12.63
C ASP A 62 1.76 14.00 13.44
N ARG A 63 0.66 14.33 12.76
CA ARG A 63 -0.66 14.51 13.39
C ARG A 63 -1.22 13.20 13.97
N TYR A 64 -0.93 12.06 13.35
CA TYR A 64 -1.42 10.76 13.77
C TYR A 64 -0.25 9.84 14.14
N PRO A 65 0.30 9.93 15.37
CA PRO A 65 1.56 9.28 15.76
C PRO A 65 1.50 7.75 15.73
N GLY A 66 0.31 7.14 15.81
CA GLY A 66 0.13 5.70 15.64
C GLY A 66 0.25 5.22 14.19
N CYS A 67 0.12 6.13 13.21
CA CYS A 67 0.09 5.78 11.80
C CYS A 67 1.48 5.54 11.23
N GLU A 68 1.71 4.38 10.63
CA GLU A 68 2.98 4.05 9.98
C GLU A 68 2.94 4.25 8.48
N VAL A 69 1.74 4.12 7.89
CA VAL A 69 1.52 4.23 6.46
C VAL A 69 0.28 5.08 6.18
N ALA A 70 0.42 6.16 5.43
CA ALA A 70 -0.71 6.90 4.87
C ALA A 70 -0.81 6.65 3.37
N VAL A 71 -2.01 6.38 2.85
CA VAL A 71 -2.23 6.03 1.43
C VAL A 71 -3.52 6.66 0.88
N GLY A 72 -3.50 7.06 -0.39
CA GLY A 72 -4.68 7.60 -1.06
C GLY A 72 -4.48 7.85 -2.55
N GLY A 73 -5.53 8.32 -3.22
CA GLY A 73 -5.54 8.55 -4.66
C GLY A 73 -4.49 9.58 -5.12
N HIS A 74 -3.93 9.35 -6.32
CA HIS A 74 -3.00 10.25 -6.99
C HIS A 74 -3.68 10.95 -8.17
N GLU A 75 -3.80 12.28 -8.13
CA GLU A 75 -4.64 13.05 -9.06
C GLU A 75 -4.15 13.02 -10.52
N ALA A 76 -2.85 12.82 -10.79
CA ALA A 76 -2.28 13.02 -12.13
C ALA A 76 -2.29 11.79 -13.06
N GLY A 77 -2.82 10.63 -12.64
CA GLY A 77 -2.66 9.43 -13.48
C GLY A 77 -3.35 8.12 -13.06
N GLY A 78 -4.33 8.16 -12.15
CA GLY A 78 -5.12 6.97 -11.81
C GLY A 78 -4.36 5.92 -10.98
N GLY A 79 -3.40 6.35 -10.16
CA GLY A 79 -2.66 5.50 -9.21
C GLY A 79 -2.90 5.88 -7.75
N LEU A 80 -2.14 5.27 -6.84
CA LEU A 80 -2.06 5.66 -5.45
C LEU A 80 -0.71 6.28 -5.13
N LEU A 81 -0.69 7.07 -4.07
CA LEU A 81 0.53 7.51 -3.42
C LEU A 81 0.45 7.13 -1.95
N ALA A 82 1.52 6.52 -1.46
CA ALA A 82 1.71 6.19 -0.06
C ALA A 82 2.92 6.92 0.51
N GLY A 83 2.85 7.25 1.80
CA GLY A 83 3.95 7.78 2.58
C GLY A 83 4.13 6.99 3.87
N LEU A 84 5.38 6.80 4.25
CA LEU A 84 5.80 6.10 5.45
C LEU A 84 6.38 7.08 6.46
N ARG A 85 6.29 6.73 7.75
CA ARG A 85 6.78 7.55 8.87
C ARG A 85 8.28 7.85 8.82
N ASP A 86 9.06 6.98 8.18
CA ASP A 86 10.50 7.16 8.00
C ASP A 86 10.86 8.06 6.80
N GLY A 87 9.87 8.67 6.13
CA GLY A 87 10.08 9.59 5.03
C GLY A 87 10.15 8.94 3.65
N TRP A 88 9.89 7.63 3.55
CA TRP A 88 9.71 6.98 2.24
C TRP A 88 8.36 7.34 1.62
N LEU A 89 8.39 7.60 0.31
CA LEU A 89 7.20 7.70 -0.53
C LEU A 89 7.14 6.52 -1.50
N ALA A 90 5.93 6.12 -1.88
CA ALA A 90 5.69 5.10 -2.89
C ALA A 90 4.56 5.49 -3.82
N ALA A 91 4.87 5.68 -5.11
CA ALA A 91 3.87 5.75 -6.14
C ALA A 91 3.48 4.34 -6.58
N ILE A 92 2.18 4.03 -6.57
CA ILE A 92 1.64 2.71 -6.90
C ILE A 92 0.78 2.85 -8.15
N THR A 93 1.15 2.12 -9.19
CA THR A 93 0.50 2.18 -10.50
C THR A 93 0.17 0.79 -11.00
N GLU A 94 -1.03 0.61 -11.54
CA GLU A 94 -1.41 -0.66 -12.15
C GLU A 94 -0.71 -0.91 -13.49
N VAL A 95 -0.31 -2.16 -13.71
CA VAL A 95 0.28 -2.62 -14.96
C VAL A 95 -0.84 -3.15 -15.86
N GLY A 96 -1.15 -2.43 -16.93
CA GLY A 96 -2.16 -2.83 -17.93
C GLY A 96 -3.47 -2.03 -17.89
N GLY A 97 -3.61 -1.10 -16.95
CA GLY A 97 -4.80 -0.26 -16.79
C GLY A 97 -5.94 -0.98 -16.08
N LEU A 98 -6.65 -0.25 -15.21
CA LEU A 98 -7.89 -0.72 -14.59
C LEU A 98 -8.96 -0.84 -15.69
N PRO A 99 -9.67 -1.97 -15.83
CA PRO A 99 -10.90 -2.00 -16.60
C PRO A 99 -11.92 -1.03 -15.97
N GLY A 100 -12.05 0.17 -16.51
CA GLY A 100 -13.16 1.08 -16.22
C GLY A 100 -13.20 1.69 -14.80
N GLY A 101 -12.16 2.42 -14.39
CA GLY A 101 -12.28 3.40 -13.30
C GLY A 101 -12.55 2.82 -11.90
N SER A 102 -12.16 1.58 -11.65
CA SER A 102 -12.23 0.98 -10.32
C SER A 102 -11.28 1.67 -9.34
N ASP A 103 -11.77 1.95 -8.13
CA ASP A 103 -11.02 2.54 -7.03
C ASP A 103 -9.79 1.68 -6.70
N PRO A 104 -8.55 2.21 -6.69
CA PRO A 104 -7.31 1.44 -6.58
C PRO A 104 -7.04 0.73 -5.24
N TRP A 105 -8.06 0.38 -4.46
CA TRP A 105 -7.98 -0.34 -3.16
C TRP A 105 -6.91 0.20 -2.20
N PRO A 106 -6.96 1.50 -1.83
CA PRO A 106 -5.94 2.14 -1.01
C PRO A 106 -5.68 1.40 0.31
N ALA A 107 -6.73 0.96 1.01
CA ALA A 107 -6.61 0.19 2.26
C ALA A 107 -5.78 -1.09 2.10
N VAL A 108 -5.93 -1.80 0.98
CA VAL A 108 -5.22 -3.06 0.71
C VAL A 108 -3.74 -2.78 0.46
N TYR A 109 -3.42 -1.73 -0.30
CA TYR A 109 -2.03 -1.32 -0.51
C TYR A 109 -1.37 -0.77 0.75
N GLY A 110 -2.07 0.04 1.54
CA GLY A 110 -1.55 0.52 2.83
C GLY A 110 -1.22 -0.65 3.76
N SER A 111 -2.11 -1.65 3.83
CA SER A 111 -1.90 -2.89 4.58
C SER A 111 -0.69 -3.68 4.08
N PHE A 112 -0.52 -3.78 2.75
CA PHE A 112 0.65 -4.42 2.14
C PHE A 112 1.95 -3.74 2.56
N LEU A 113 2.02 -2.40 2.45
CA LEU A 113 3.23 -1.65 2.82
C LEU A 113 3.53 -1.73 4.32
N TYR A 114 2.49 -1.72 5.16
CA TYR A 114 2.64 -1.96 6.60
C TYR A 114 3.24 -3.34 6.88
N GLY A 115 2.69 -4.39 6.26
CA GLY A 115 3.21 -5.76 6.40
C GLY A 115 4.64 -5.92 5.86
N TRP A 116 4.95 -5.28 4.73
CA TRP A 116 6.29 -5.26 4.14
C TRP A 116 7.32 -4.67 5.11
N ARG A 117 6.98 -3.51 5.69
CA ARG A 117 7.83 -2.78 6.65
C ARG A 117 7.97 -3.55 7.95
N THR A 118 6.89 -4.13 8.46
CA THR A 118 6.89 -4.94 9.69
C THR A 118 7.67 -6.24 9.52
N ALA A 119 7.71 -6.81 8.32
CA ALA A 119 8.56 -7.94 7.98
C ALA A 119 10.06 -7.59 7.87
N GLY A 120 10.44 -6.32 8.01
CA GLY A 120 11.82 -5.85 7.87
C GLY A 120 12.33 -5.93 6.43
N MET A 121 11.44 -5.95 5.45
CA MET A 121 11.83 -6.04 4.04
C MET A 121 12.31 -4.67 3.52
N PRO A 122 13.41 -4.61 2.76
CA PRO A 122 13.94 -3.34 2.24
C PRO A 122 12.93 -2.66 1.31
N PHE A 123 12.63 -1.39 1.55
CA PHE A 123 11.60 -0.67 0.80
C PHE A 123 12.01 -0.43 -0.66
N GLU A 124 13.29 -0.14 -0.89
CA GLU A 124 13.87 0.04 -2.23
C GLU A 124 13.70 -1.18 -3.14
N SER A 125 13.61 -2.39 -2.59
CA SER A 125 13.47 -3.61 -3.41
C SER A 125 12.11 -3.71 -4.11
N LEU A 126 11.11 -2.95 -3.63
CA LEU A 126 9.80 -2.80 -4.30
C LEU A 126 9.93 -2.22 -5.72
N ALA A 127 10.97 -1.44 -6.02
CA ALA A 127 11.20 -0.87 -7.35
C ALA A 127 11.34 -1.91 -8.46
N THR A 128 11.74 -3.14 -8.11
CA THR A 128 11.90 -4.27 -9.04
C THR A 128 10.85 -5.36 -8.86
N ALA A 129 9.98 -5.22 -7.86
CA ALA A 129 8.97 -6.20 -7.53
C ALA A 129 7.75 -6.07 -8.44
N SER A 130 7.11 -7.20 -8.74
CA SER A 130 5.74 -7.21 -9.21
C SER A 130 4.84 -7.55 -8.03
N VAL A 131 3.96 -6.63 -7.69
CA VAL A 131 3.08 -6.76 -6.53
C VAL A 131 1.72 -7.25 -7.01
N ILE A 132 1.21 -8.27 -6.31
CA ILE A 132 -0.16 -8.76 -6.45
C ILE A 132 -0.77 -8.64 -5.07
N VAL A 133 -1.77 -7.78 -4.93
CA VAL A 133 -2.52 -7.64 -3.68
C VAL A 133 -3.95 -8.08 -3.88
N GLY A 134 -4.53 -8.61 -2.80
CA GLY A 134 -5.89 -9.08 -2.79
C GLY A 134 -6.53 -8.96 -1.42
N ARG A 135 -7.84 -9.07 -1.38
CA ARG A 135 -8.65 -9.15 -0.16
C ARG A 135 -9.64 -10.30 -0.27
N TYR A 136 -10.05 -10.85 0.86
CA TYR A 136 -11.14 -11.82 0.90
C TYR A 136 -12.47 -11.12 1.09
N ALA A 137 -13.30 -11.03 0.05
CA ALA A 137 -14.68 -10.56 0.14
C ALA A 137 -15.58 -11.66 0.70
N ASP A 138 -16.64 -11.27 1.42
CA ASP A 138 -17.60 -12.19 2.06
C ASP A 138 -16.94 -13.20 3.02
N SER A 139 -15.83 -12.81 3.63
CA SER A 139 -15.15 -13.60 4.65
C SER A 139 -15.91 -13.53 5.99
N SER A 140 -15.87 -14.63 6.74
CA SER A 140 -16.43 -14.72 8.09
C SER A 140 -15.53 -15.58 8.97
N ALA A 141 -15.81 -15.61 10.28
CA ALA A 141 -15.05 -16.41 11.24
C ALA A 141 -14.98 -17.92 10.90
N VAL A 142 -15.90 -18.42 10.07
CA VAL A 142 -16.01 -19.85 9.72
C VAL A 142 -15.81 -20.14 8.23
N ARG A 143 -15.62 -19.11 7.40
CA ARG A 143 -15.50 -19.26 5.94
C ARG A 143 -14.51 -18.28 5.36
N ILE A 144 -13.50 -18.81 4.67
CA ILE A 144 -12.67 -18.01 3.77
C ILE A 144 -13.53 -17.64 2.55
N GLY A 145 -13.66 -16.34 2.34
CA GLY A 145 -14.45 -15.76 1.26
C GLY A 145 -13.78 -15.87 -0.11
N THR A 146 -14.28 -15.13 -1.09
CA THR A 146 -13.67 -15.08 -2.42
C THR A 146 -12.46 -14.16 -2.40
N LEU A 147 -11.32 -14.63 -2.91
CA LEU A 147 -10.16 -13.77 -3.11
C LEU A 147 -10.40 -12.85 -4.29
N GLU A 148 -10.58 -11.56 -4.02
CA GLU A 148 -10.54 -10.50 -5.01
C GLU A 148 -9.09 -10.03 -5.13
N VAL A 149 -8.59 -9.84 -6.35
CA VAL A 149 -7.22 -9.37 -6.63
C VAL A 149 -7.29 -8.04 -7.35
N ALA A 150 -6.55 -7.03 -6.88
CA ALA A 150 -6.55 -5.68 -7.47
C ALA A 150 -5.96 -5.72 -8.89
N GLY A 151 -4.94 -6.56 -9.09
CA GLY A 151 -4.23 -6.71 -10.34
C GLY A 151 -2.74 -6.86 -10.10
N ARG A 152 -1.96 -6.67 -11.16
CA ARG A 152 -0.50 -6.56 -11.07
C ARG A 152 -0.12 -5.09 -10.99
N THR A 153 0.69 -4.73 -10.01
CA THR A 153 1.11 -3.34 -9.81
C THR A 153 2.61 -3.18 -9.71
N GLN A 154 3.05 -1.97 -10.06
CA GLN A 154 4.39 -1.47 -9.82
C GLN A 154 4.35 -0.51 -8.64
N VAL A 155 5.33 -0.65 -7.76
CA VAL A 155 5.55 0.27 -6.64
C VAL A 155 6.88 0.97 -6.88
N ARG A 156 6.86 2.29 -6.94
CA ARG A 156 8.04 3.13 -7.19
C ARG A 156 8.40 3.87 -5.91
N PRO A 157 9.34 3.32 -5.12
CA PRO A 157 9.78 3.97 -3.89
C PRO A 157 10.64 5.19 -4.20
N THR A 158 10.53 6.23 -3.39
CA THR A 158 11.37 7.43 -3.41
C THR A 158 11.63 7.84 -1.98
N HIS A 159 12.90 7.85 -1.58
CA HIS A 159 13.27 8.33 -0.25
C HIS A 159 13.43 9.83 -0.31
N LEU A 160 12.76 10.52 0.60
CA LEU A 160 12.94 11.95 0.72
C LEU A 160 14.27 12.18 1.43
N ARG A 161 15.22 12.80 0.73
CA ARG A 161 16.40 13.36 1.40
C ARG A 161 15.88 14.52 2.23
N THR A 162 15.97 14.43 3.55
CA THR A 162 15.87 15.62 4.40
C THR A 162 16.78 16.67 3.80
N TYR A 163 16.21 17.80 3.39
CA TYR A 163 17.00 18.99 3.14
C TYR A 163 17.68 19.28 4.47
N ASP A 164 18.97 19.00 4.52
CA ASP A 164 19.86 19.53 5.53
C ASP A 164 19.60 21.04 5.50
N THR A 165 19.02 21.58 6.57
CA THR A 165 18.98 23.03 6.78
C THR A 165 20.42 23.42 7.11
N GLY A 166 21.24 23.41 6.05
CA GLY A 166 22.64 23.75 6.10
C GLY A 166 22.79 25.15 6.65
N GLY A 167 23.34 25.22 7.85
CA GLY A 167 24.17 26.30 8.35
C GLY A 167 23.71 27.73 8.03
N MET A 168 22.83 28.27 8.87
CA MET A 168 23.06 29.65 9.30
C MET A 168 23.99 29.60 10.52
N SER A 169 25.28 29.57 10.22
CA SER A 169 26.34 29.85 11.19
C SER A 169 26.61 31.35 11.18
N ALA A 170 26.61 31.92 12.39
CA ALA A 170 27.03 33.27 12.81
C ALA A 170 26.14 34.45 12.41
#